data_AF-A0AAU9MRD7-F1
#
_entry.id   AF-A0AAU9MRD7-F1
#
_cell.length_a   1.000
_cell.length_b   1.000
_cell.length_c   1.000
_cell.angle_alpha   90.00
_cell.angle_beta   90.00
_cell.angle_gamma   90.00
#
_symmetry.space_group_name_H-M   'P 1'
#
loop_
_entity.id
_entity.type
_entity.pdbx_description
1 polymer ?
#
loop_
_entity_poly.entity_id
_entity_poly.type
_entity_poly.pdbx_seq_one_letter_code
_entity_poly.pdbx_strand_id
1 'polypeptide(L)'
;MSIRKKDYLKDFQGINGLEFQSLLITINNIYSSRQKIKNGEPDWYGVLHLINKPATLEEICANYYKLHAKVEEGRNNVAGAEGALKILLEALCMLTQTFWTKCPGCKFRFHYSNARTNKELVCINCGNLFVAVPITCDNYPTHFTMCQDVVLALSASSSNPKGEASDDQSEINMMLIDKARTEILK
;
A
#
# COMPACT_ATOMS: atom_id res chain seq x y z
N MET A 1 7.74 -39.46 -31.14
CA MET A 1 7.91 -38.50 -30.03
C MET A 1 6.69 -37.60 -29.98
N SER A 2 5.75 -37.86 -29.06
CA SER A 2 4.54 -37.05 -28.90
C SER A 2 4.84 -35.92 -27.90
N ILE A 3 4.89 -34.69 -28.39
CA ILE A 3 5.02 -33.50 -27.54
C ILE A 3 3.68 -33.34 -26.81
N ARG A 4 3.66 -33.66 -25.52
CA ARG A 4 2.53 -33.28 -24.65
C ARG A 4 2.46 -31.76 -24.67
N LYS A 5 1.46 -31.19 -25.35
CA LYS A 5 1.00 -29.83 -25.04
C LYS A 5 0.62 -29.86 -23.58
N LYS A 6 1.47 -29.29 -22.71
CA LYS A 6 1.03 -28.95 -21.36
C LYS A 6 -0.08 -27.93 -21.55
N ASP A 7 -1.28 -28.30 -21.14
CA ASP A 7 -2.43 -27.41 -21.10
C ASP A 7 -2.15 -26.26 -20.10
N TYR A 8 -1.37 -25.26 -20.52
CA TYR A 8 -1.12 -24.03 -19.77
C TYR A 8 -2.35 -23.09 -19.71
N LEU A 9 -3.53 -23.58 -20.12
CA LEU A 9 -4.76 -22.80 -20.29
C LEU A 9 -5.89 -23.21 -19.34
N LYS A 10 -5.61 -24.02 -18.31
CA LYS A 10 -6.67 -24.47 -17.38
C LYS A 10 -7.04 -23.47 -16.28
N ASP A 11 -6.33 -22.35 -16.13
CA ASP A 11 -6.49 -21.46 -14.97
C ASP A 11 -7.13 -20.08 -15.27
N PHE A 12 -7.69 -19.85 -16.47
CA PHE A 12 -8.52 -18.66 -16.74
C PHE A 12 -10.00 -18.86 -16.34
N GLN A 13 -10.26 -19.58 -15.25
CA GLN A 13 -11.62 -19.72 -14.76
C GLN A 13 -12.02 -18.45 -13.99
N GLY A 14 -12.78 -17.56 -14.63
CA GLY A 14 -13.56 -16.53 -13.92
C GLY A 14 -13.59 -15.14 -14.52
N ILE A 15 -12.65 -14.79 -15.41
CA ILE A 15 -12.56 -13.44 -16.01
C ILE A 15 -12.98 -13.51 -17.48
N ASN A 16 -13.99 -12.74 -17.88
CA ASN A 16 -14.41 -12.69 -19.29
C ASN A 16 -13.37 -11.94 -20.16
N GLY A 17 -13.46 -12.08 -21.48
CA GLY A 17 -12.45 -11.52 -22.40
C GLY A 17 -12.27 -10.00 -22.31
N LEU A 18 -13.33 -9.24 -22.01
CA LEU A 18 -13.26 -7.78 -21.85
C LEU A 18 -12.60 -7.40 -20.53
N GLU A 19 -12.95 -8.07 -19.44
CA GLU A 19 -12.33 -7.84 -18.12
C GLU A 19 -10.83 -8.18 -18.15
N PHE A 20 -10.45 -9.25 -18.85
CA PHE A 20 -9.04 -9.60 -19.02
C PHE A 20 -8.26 -8.51 -19.77
N GLN A 21 -8.81 -7.98 -20.86
CA GLN A 21 -8.20 -6.86 -21.60
C GLN A 21 -8.11 -5.60 -20.73
N SER A 22 -9.18 -5.29 -20.01
CA SER A 22 -9.29 -4.15 -19.09
C SER A 22 -8.24 -4.23 -17.97
N LEU A 23 -7.99 -5.42 -17.43
CA LEU A 23 -6.97 -5.71 -16.44
C LEU A 23 -5.56 -5.55 -17.02
N LEU A 24 -5.27 -6.11 -18.18
CA LEU A 24 -3.97 -5.95 -18.85
C LEU A 24 -3.63 -4.49 -19.15
N ILE A 25 -4.60 -3.70 -19.62
CA ILE A 25 -4.44 -2.26 -19.83
C ILE A 25 -4.09 -1.56 -18.51
N THR A 26 -4.78 -1.92 -17.43
CA THR A 26 -4.55 -1.35 -16.11
C THR A 26 -3.12 -1.64 -15.62
N ILE A 27 -2.69 -2.90 -15.71
CA ILE A 27 -1.33 -3.32 -15.35
C ILE A 27 -0.29 -2.57 -16.19
N ASN A 28 -0.46 -2.51 -17.51
CA ASN A 28 0.47 -1.82 -18.40
C ASN A 28 0.57 -0.32 -18.11
N ASN A 29 -0.55 0.34 -17.78
CA ASN A 29 -0.56 1.75 -17.40
C ASN A 29 0.22 1.99 -16.10
N ILE A 30 0.05 1.11 -15.09
CA ILE A 30 0.80 1.17 -13.82
C ILE A 30 2.30 1.11 -14.09
N TYR A 31 2.78 0.12 -14.85
CA TYR A 31 4.20 0.01 -15.20
C TYR A 31 4.70 1.19 -16.02
N SER A 32 3.91 1.64 -17.00
CA SER A 32 4.27 2.77 -17.85
C SER A 32 4.42 4.07 -17.05
N SER A 33 3.52 4.33 -16.11
CA SER A 33 3.61 5.47 -15.19
C SER A 33 4.81 5.36 -14.25
N ARG A 34 5.09 4.15 -13.74
CA ARG A 34 6.28 3.92 -12.88
C ARG A 34 7.61 4.18 -13.61
N GLN A 35 7.67 3.91 -14.91
CA GLN A 35 8.86 4.13 -15.74
C GLN A 35 9.03 5.59 -16.18
N LYS A 36 7.96 6.39 -16.17
CA LYS A 36 8.03 7.83 -16.47
C LYS A 36 8.68 8.56 -15.30
N ILE A 37 10.00 8.71 -15.37
CA ILE A 37 10.77 9.46 -14.37
C ILE A 37 10.78 10.95 -14.74
N LYS A 38 10.34 11.80 -13.82
CA LYS A 38 10.44 13.27 -13.88
C LYS A 38 11.13 13.76 -12.61
N ASN A 39 12.14 14.61 -12.75
CA ASN A 39 12.92 15.14 -11.61
C ASN A 39 13.49 14.04 -10.67
N GLY A 40 13.82 12.87 -11.22
CA GLY A 40 14.33 11.73 -10.45
C GLY A 40 13.24 10.87 -9.78
N GLU A 41 11.97 11.25 -9.88
CA GLU A 41 10.85 10.50 -9.29
C GLU A 41 9.90 9.94 -10.36
N PRO A 42 9.30 8.76 -10.12
CA PRO A 42 8.22 8.24 -10.96
C PRO A 42 6.97 9.12 -10.96
N ASP A 43 6.12 8.96 -11.98
CA ASP A 43 4.79 9.57 -12.00
C ASP A 43 3.82 8.81 -11.08
N TRP A 44 3.96 9.00 -9.76
CA TRP A 44 3.12 8.34 -8.75
C TRP A 44 1.62 8.69 -8.90
N TYR A 45 1.31 9.90 -9.35
CA TYR A 45 -0.06 10.28 -9.70
C TYR A 45 -0.59 9.47 -10.88
N GLY A 46 0.23 9.31 -11.92
CA GLY A 46 -0.09 8.45 -13.06
C GLY A 46 -0.21 6.97 -12.68
N VAL A 47 0.52 6.48 -11.66
CA VAL A 47 0.40 5.11 -11.14
C VAL A 47 -0.98 4.90 -10.50
N LEU A 48 -1.47 5.86 -9.70
CA LEU A 48 -2.80 5.78 -9.08
C LEU A 48 -3.94 6.35 -9.93
N HIS A 49 -3.70 6.62 -11.22
CA HIS A 49 -4.71 7.23 -12.12
C HIS A 49 -5.35 8.52 -11.55
N LEU A 50 -4.56 9.33 -10.83
CA LEU A 50 -5.01 10.60 -10.26
C LEU A 50 -4.93 11.70 -11.33
N ILE A 51 -6.04 12.42 -11.51
CA ILE A 51 -6.16 13.50 -12.50
C ILE A 51 -5.73 14.84 -11.88
N ASN A 52 -6.08 15.08 -10.62
CA ASN A 52 -5.85 16.34 -9.92
C ASN A 52 -4.48 16.37 -9.23
N LYS A 53 -3.82 17.53 -9.25
CA LYS A 53 -2.58 17.80 -8.51
C LYS A 53 -2.71 19.16 -7.79
N PRO A 54 -2.53 19.22 -6.45
CA PRO A 54 -2.38 18.10 -5.53
C PRO A 54 -3.68 17.30 -5.39
N ALA A 55 -3.57 16.00 -5.13
CA ALA A 55 -4.71 15.14 -4.84
C ALA A 55 -4.94 15.08 -3.33
N THR A 56 -6.20 14.95 -2.92
CA THR A 56 -6.55 14.74 -1.50
C THR A 56 -6.25 13.31 -1.08
N LEU A 57 -6.22 13.09 0.23
CA LEU A 57 -5.98 11.78 0.80
C LEU A 57 -7.08 10.78 0.46
N GLU A 58 -8.31 11.28 0.40
CA GLU A 58 -9.48 10.52 -0.03
C GLU A 58 -9.35 10.07 -1.49
N GLU A 59 -8.94 10.98 -2.40
CA GLU A 59 -8.70 10.66 -3.80
C GLU A 59 -7.60 9.61 -3.97
N ILE A 60 -6.46 9.79 -3.28
CA ILE A 60 -5.32 8.85 -3.30
C ILE A 60 -5.79 7.45 -2.91
N CYS A 61 -6.49 7.34 -1.78
CA CYS A 61 -6.87 6.05 -1.24
C CYS A 61 -7.99 5.39 -2.05
N ALA A 62 -9.02 6.16 -2.43
CA ALA A 62 -10.12 5.64 -3.26
C ALA A 62 -9.60 5.02 -4.56
N ASN A 63 -8.68 5.71 -5.23
CA ASN A 63 -8.07 5.21 -6.45
C ASN A 63 -7.15 4.00 -6.20
N TYR A 64 -6.36 4.02 -5.13
CA TYR A 64 -5.55 2.86 -4.74
C TYR A 64 -6.41 1.60 -4.56
N TYR A 65 -7.50 1.65 -3.79
CA TYR A 65 -8.35 0.46 -3.58
C TYR A 65 -8.98 -0.03 -4.85
N LYS A 66 -9.49 0.90 -5.66
CA LYS A 66 -10.13 0.57 -6.93
C LYS A 66 -9.16 -0.18 -7.84
N LEU A 67 -7.92 0.30 -7.95
CA LEU A 67 -6.89 -0.34 -8.77
C LEU A 67 -6.40 -1.65 -8.16
N HIS A 68 -6.14 -1.67 -6.85
CA HIS A 68 -5.69 -2.88 -6.17
C HIS A 68 -6.72 -3.99 -6.30
N ALA A 69 -8.00 -3.76 -6.00
CA ALA A 69 -9.05 -4.76 -6.12
C ALA A 69 -9.12 -5.35 -7.52
N LYS A 70 -9.06 -4.49 -8.55
CA LYS A 70 -9.05 -4.93 -9.95
C LYS A 70 -7.82 -5.77 -10.30
N VAL A 71 -6.62 -5.37 -9.86
CA VAL A 71 -5.38 -6.12 -10.14
C VAL A 71 -5.33 -7.42 -9.33
N GLU A 72 -5.94 -7.44 -8.14
CA GLU A 72 -6.00 -8.61 -7.25
C GLU A 72 -6.72 -9.79 -7.90
N GLU A 73 -7.79 -9.54 -8.66
CA GLU A 73 -8.50 -10.56 -9.45
C GLU A 73 -7.54 -11.31 -10.41
N GLY A 74 -6.49 -10.62 -10.85
CA GLY A 74 -5.46 -11.10 -11.76
C GLY A 74 -4.21 -11.69 -11.09
N ARG A 75 -4.11 -11.65 -9.75
CA ARG A 75 -2.84 -11.86 -9.03
C ARG A 75 -2.13 -13.16 -9.41
N ASN A 76 -2.89 -14.25 -9.57
CA ASN A 76 -2.33 -15.59 -9.77
C ASN A 76 -2.32 -16.05 -11.24
N ASN A 77 -3.01 -15.35 -12.13
CA ASN A 77 -3.27 -15.80 -13.51
C ASN A 77 -2.90 -14.77 -14.59
N VAL A 78 -2.53 -13.55 -14.21
CA VAL A 78 -2.08 -12.50 -15.13
C VAL A 78 -0.64 -12.10 -14.83
N ALA A 79 0.23 -12.26 -15.83
CA ALA A 79 1.62 -11.88 -15.72
C ALA A 79 1.76 -10.40 -15.35
N GLY A 80 2.63 -10.11 -14.38
CA GLY A 80 2.91 -8.75 -13.92
C GLY A 80 1.93 -8.19 -12.89
N ALA A 81 0.84 -8.89 -12.54
CA ALA A 81 -0.13 -8.44 -11.54
C ALA A 81 0.50 -8.24 -10.15
N GLU A 82 1.31 -9.19 -9.67
CA GLU A 82 2.01 -9.06 -8.38
C GLU A 82 2.91 -7.82 -8.33
N GLY A 83 3.71 -7.59 -9.38
CA GLY A 83 4.57 -6.41 -9.45
C GLY A 83 3.77 -5.11 -9.55
N ALA A 84 2.62 -5.11 -10.23
CA ALA A 84 1.72 -3.95 -10.27
C ALA A 84 1.14 -3.65 -8.88
N LEU A 85 0.76 -4.66 -8.09
CA LEU A 85 0.32 -4.48 -6.71
C LEU A 85 1.41 -3.87 -5.82
N LYS A 86 2.67 -4.31 -5.97
CA LYS A 86 3.82 -3.72 -5.27
C LYS A 86 4.01 -2.25 -5.64
N ILE A 87 3.91 -1.92 -6.94
CA ILE A 87 4.03 -0.55 -7.44
C ILE A 87 2.88 0.34 -6.93
N LEU A 88 1.65 -0.17 -6.87
CA LEU A 88 0.51 0.56 -6.28
C LEU A 88 0.76 0.88 -4.81
N LEU A 89 1.32 -0.06 -4.05
CA LEU A 89 1.63 0.14 -2.64
C LEU A 89 2.80 1.11 -2.44
N GLU A 90 3.82 1.06 -3.29
CA GLU A 90 4.86 2.10 -3.33
C GLU A 90 4.25 3.48 -3.58
N ALA A 91 3.38 3.62 -4.59
CA ALA A 91 2.76 4.88 -4.94
C ALA A 91 1.90 5.44 -3.80
N LEU A 92 1.15 4.57 -3.11
CA LEU A 92 0.40 4.94 -1.91
C LEU A 92 1.34 5.54 -0.85
N CYS A 93 2.37 4.79 -0.43
CA CYS A 93 3.35 5.24 0.58
C CYS A 93 4.02 6.57 0.20
N MET A 94 4.41 6.73 -1.07
CA MET A 94 5.05 7.94 -1.55
C MET A 94 4.12 9.16 -1.51
N LEU A 95 2.86 9.00 -1.92
CA LEU A 95 1.89 10.09 -1.95
C LEU A 95 1.33 10.43 -0.55
N THR A 96 1.29 9.45 0.37
CA THR A 96 0.85 9.67 1.76
C THR A 96 1.99 10.04 2.71
N GLN A 97 3.24 10.07 2.23
CA GLN A 97 4.44 10.32 3.05
C GLN A 97 4.58 9.35 4.23
N THR A 98 4.41 8.06 3.94
CA THR A 98 4.50 6.97 4.92
C THR A 98 5.44 5.86 4.45
N PHE A 99 5.88 5.00 5.38
CA PHE A 99 6.75 3.86 5.09
C PHE A 99 6.49 2.68 6.01
N TRP A 100 6.86 1.50 5.55
CA TRP A 100 6.85 0.27 6.35
C TRP A 100 8.18 0.05 7.03
N THR A 101 8.14 -0.39 8.28
CA THR A 101 9.31 -0.89 9.03
C THR A 101 9.00 -2.23 9.67
N LYS A 102 10.03 -2.97 10.11
CA LYS A 102 9.87 -4.23 10.84
C LYS A 102 10.73 -4.22 12.10
N CYS A 103 10.17 -4.69 13.21
CA CYS A 103 10.95 -4.92 14.41
C CYS A 103 11.99 -6.02 14.16
N PRO A 104 13.28 -5.77 14.44
CA PRO A 104 14.31 -6.81 14.30
C PRO A 104 14.11 -8.01 15.24
N GLY A 105 13.50 -7.79 16.40
CA GLY A 105 13.22 -8.83 17.40
C GLY A 105 12.09 -9.76 16.95
N CYS A 106 10.84 -9.29 17.06
CA CYS A 106 9.65 -10.12 16.82
C CYS A 106 9.18 -10.18 15.35
N LYS A 107 9.83 -9.43 14.44
CA LYS A 107 9.47 -9.33 13.01
C LYS A 107 8.11 -8.70 12.73
N PHE A 108 7.43 -8.18 13.75
CA PHE A 108 6.19 -7.44 13.57
C PHE A 108 6.45 -6.20 12.70
N ARG A 109 5.54 -5.93 11.76
CA ARG A 109 5.65 -4.84 10.79
C ARG A 109 4.76 -3.68 11.20
N PHE A 110 5.23 -2.48 10.93
CA PHE A 110 4.56 -1.23 11.28
C PHE A 110 4.55 -0.30 10.08
N HIS A 111 3.53 0.54 10.00
CA HIS A 111 3.43 1.61 9.03
C HIS A 111 3.48 2.95 9.78
N TYR A 112 4.42 3.81 9.40
CA TYR A 112 4.63 5.10 10.04
C TYR A 112 4.68 6.23 9.02
N SER A 113 4.47 7.46 9.47
CA SER A 113 4.82 8.65 8.69
C SER A 113 6.34 8.71 8.49
N ASN A 114 6.77 9.20 7.33
CA ASN A 114 8.17 9.44 6.99
C ASN A 114 8.90 10.32 8.02
N ALA A 115 8.19 11.11 8.83
CA ALA A 115 8.76 11.85 9.96
C ALA A 115 9.45 10.95 11.01
N ARG A 116 9.04 9.69 11.13
CA ARG A 116 9.65 8.69 12.04
C ARG A 116 10.84 7.95 11.40
N THR A 117 11.21 8.24 10.15
CA THR A 117 12.35 7.59 9.49
C THR A 117 13.64 7.84 10.25
N ASN A 118 14.43 6.78 10.46
CA ASN A 118 15.69 6.81 11.22
C ASN A 118 15.55 7.31 12.67
N LYS A 119 14.36 7.20 13.25
CA LYS A 119 14.12 7.47 14.68
C LYS A 119 14.05 6.16 15.46
N GLU A 120 14.44 6.22 16.74
CA GLU A 120 14.27 5.11 17.67
C GLU A 120 12.80 4.98 18.07
N LEU A 121 12.28 3.75 18.00
CA LEU A 121 10.91 3.39 18.34
C LEU A 121 10.90 2.18 19.28
N VAL A 122 9.91 2.13 20.17
CA VAL A 122 9.64 0.96 21.01
C VAL A 122 8.63 0.07 20.27
N CYS A 123 8.97 -1.20 20.09
CA CYS A 123 8.07 -2.16 19.45
C CYS A 123 6.88 -2.49 20.37
N ILE A 124 5.66 -2.18 19.93
CA ILE A 124 4.43 -2.41 20.70
C ILE A 124 4.14 -3.91 20.94
N ASN A 125 4.68 -4.78 20.08
CA ASN A 125 4.48 -6.23 20.19
C ASN A 125 5.46 -6.90 21.16
N CYS A 126 6.68 -6.37 21.35
CA CYS A 126 7.69 -7.06 22.17
C CYS A 126 8.51 -6.15 23.10
N GLY A 127 8.24 -4.85 23.12
CA GLY A 127 8.96 -3.86 23.93
C GLY A 127 10.36 -3.49 23.46
N ASN A 128 10.90 -4.15 22.43
CA ASN A 128 12.26 -3.89 21.97
C ASN A 128 12.40 -2.49 21.34
N LEU A 129 13.44 -1.76 21.74
CA LEU A 129 13.87 -0.52 21.10
C LEU A 129 14.56 -0.82 19.77
N PHE A 130 14.20 -0.11 18.71
CA PHE A 130 14.80 -0.28 17.38
C PHE A 130 14.74 1.00 16.55
N VAL A 131 15.61 1.14 15.55
CA VAL A 131 15.57 2.26 14.59
C VAL A 131 14.60 1.94 13.46
N ALA A 132 13.68 2.87 13.18
CA ALA A 132 12.69 2.72 12.11
C ALA A 132 13.30 2.98 10.73
N VAL A 133 13.57 1.90 10.00
CA VAL A 133 14.12 1.95 8.64
C VAL A 133 13.09 1.43 7.63
N PRO A 134 12.92 2.09 6.48
CA PRO A 134 12.08 1.60 5.39
C PRO A 134 12.47 0.19 4.94
N ILE A 135 11.51 -0.72 4.89
CA ILE A 135 11.68 -2.03 4.24
C ILE A 135 11.35 -1.91 2.76
N THR A 136 11.96 -2.78 1.95
CA THR A 136 11.65 -2.87 0.52
C THR A 136 10.24 -3.41 0.28
N CYS A 137 9.67 -3.05 -0.87
CA CYS A 137 8.32 -3.41 -1.27
C CYS A 137 8.05 -4.92 -1.37
N ASP A 138 9.09 -5.72 -1.60
CA ASP A 138 8.99 -7.20 -1.57
C ASP A 138 8.62 -7.75 -0.19
N ASN A 139 8.78 -6.94 0.86
CA ASN A 139 8.46 -7.31 2.23
C ASN A 139 7.15 -6.72 2.73
N TYR A 140 6.41 -6.01 1.86
CA TYR A 140 5.13 -5.44 2.23
C TYR A 140 4.09 -6.54 2.51
N PRO A 141 3.22 -6.35 3.52
CA PRO A 141 2.10 -7.26 3.75
C PRO A 141 1.22 -7.29 2.50
N THR A 142 1.07 -8.46 1.89
CA THR A 142 0.36 -8.65 0.61
C THR A 142 -1.17 -8.57 0.74
N HIS A 143 -1.71 -8.14 1.89
CA HIS A 143 -3.13 -8.16 2.19
C HIS A 143 -3.75 -6.76 2.27
N PHE A 144 -4.92 -6.64 1.64
CA PHE A 144 -5.77 -5.47 1.45
C PHE A 144 -6.18 -4.73 2.74
N THR A 145 -6.19 -5.40 3.89
CA THR A 145 -6.62 -4.84 5.20
C THR A 145 -5.85 -3.60 5.62
N MET A 146 -4.63 -3.41 5.10
CA MET A 146 -3.70 -2.39 5.58
C MET A 146 -4.07 -0.97 5.16
N CYS A 147 -4.71 -0.81 4.01
CA CYS A 147 -5.05 0.53 3.56
C CYS A 147 -6.27 1.07 4.31
N GLN A 148 -7.19 0.21 4.79
CA GLN A 148 -8.39 0.66 5.54
C GLN A 148 -7.96 1.39 6.82
N ASP A 149 -6.96 0.81 7.48
CA ASP A 149 -6.32 1.37 8.67
C ASP A 149 -5.58 2.67 8.34
N VAL A 150 -4.91 2.75 7.19
CA VAL A 150 -4.24 3.97 6.69
C VAL A 150 -5.24 5.07 6.29
N VAL A 151 -6.42 4.74 5.81
CA VAL A 151 -7.48 5.72 5.51
C VAL A 151 -8.16 6.22 6.77
N LEU A 152 -8.57 5.32 7.67
CA LEU A 152 -9.16 5.65 8.97
C LEU A 152 -8.20 6.52 9.81
N ALA A 153 -6.93 6.15 9.82
CA ALA A 153 -5.82 6.94 10.33
C ALA A 153 -5.76 8.38 9.85
N LEU A 154 -5.76 8.53 8.54
CA LEU A 154 -5.44 9.78 7.89
C LEU A 154 -6.66 10.70 7.82
N SER A 155 -7.87 10.14 7.72
CA SER A 155 -9.14 10.87 7.82
C SER A 155 -9.39 11.43 9.22
N ALA A 156 -9.03 10.71 10.30
CA ALA A 156 -9.13 11.21 11.68
C ALA A 156 -8.24 12.43 11.95
N SER A 157 -7.22 12.66 11.12
CA SER A 157 -6.31 13.81 11.21
C SER A 157 -6.89 15.09 10.57
N SER A 158 -7.85 14.96 9.64
CA SER A 158 -8.42 16.08 8.87
C SER A 158 -9.60 16.78 9.57
N SER A 159 -10.10 16.22 10.67
CA SER A 159 -11.33 16.69 11.33
C SER A 159 -11.13 17.56 12.58
N ASN A 160 -9.93 18.08 12.85
CA ASN A 160 -9.71 18.95 14.02
C ASN A 160 -9.53 20.43 13.62
N PRO A 161 -10.57 21.28 13.71
CA PRO A 161 -10.43 22.71 13.49
C PRO A 161 -9.88 23.41 14.74
N LYS A 162 -8.66 23.94 14.63
CA LYS A 162 -8.04 24.98 15.48
C LYS A 162 -7.92 24.66 16.98
N GLY A 163 -6.70 24.40 17.42
CA GLY A 163 -6.30 24.48 18.83
C GLY A 163 -4.84 24.07 18.97
N GLU A 164 -4.05 24.90 19.64
CA GLU A 164 -2.60 24.78 19.84
C GLU A 164 -2.20 23.35 20.22
N ALA A 165 -1.33 22.74 19.42
CA ALA A 165 -0.86 21.38 19.66
C ALA A 165 0.27 21.39 20.70
N SER A 166 -0.04 20.92 21.91
CA SER A 166 0.95 20.47 22.87
C SER A 166 1.56 19.13 22.41
N ASP A 167 2.83 18.96 22.74
CA ASP A 167 3.75 17.89 22.30
C ASP A 167 3.25 16.45 22.55
N ASP A 168 2.23 16.27 23.40
CA ASP A 168 1.75 14.94 23.82
C ASP A 168 0.50 14.45 23.06
N GLN A 169 -0.26 15.33 22.39
CA GLN A 169 -1.50 14.94 21.71
C GLN A 169 -1.26 14.42 20.28
N SER A 170 -0.10 14.75 19.69
CA SER A 170 0.41 14.25 18.42
C SER A 170 0.97 12.82 18.53
N GLU A 171 1.37 12.40 19.72
CA GLU A 171 1.89 11.05 19.99
C GLU A 171 0.77 10.01 20.16
N ILE A 172 -0.40 10.41 20.65
CA ILE A 172 -1.55 9.52 20.88
C ILE A 172 -2.28 9.15 19.58
N ASN A 173 -2.28 10.03 18.56
CA ASN A 173 -3.00 9.79 17.29
C ASN A 173 -2.16 9.13 16.18
N MET A 174 -0.87 8.86 16.40
CA MET A 174 0.03 8.30 15.39
C MET A 174 0.50 6.89 15.74
N MET A 175 -0.49 6.04 16.04
CA MET A 175 -0.32 4.62 16.35
C MET A 175 -1.43 3.83 15.62
N LEU A 176 -1.33 3.76 14.30
CA LEU A 176 -2.47 3.32 13.48
C LEU A 176 -2.49 1.83 13.19
N ILE A 177 -2.14 1.03 14.21
CA ILE A 177 -2.46 -0.39 14.35
C ILE A 177 -2.47 -0.75 15.86
N ASP A 178 -3.31 -0.13 16.69
CA ASP A 178 -3.48 -0.65 18.08
C ASP A 178 -4.90 -0.58 18.68
N LYS A 179 -5.95 -0.31 17.89
CA LYS A 179 -7.34 -0.42 18.37
C LYS A 179 -8.17 -1.53 17.72
N ALA A 180 -7.72 -2.11 16.60
CA ALA A 180 -8.47 -3.17 15.92
C ALA A 180 -8.22 -4.59 16.46
N ARG A 181 -7.35 -4.76 17.48
CA ARG A 181 -6.95 -6.09 17.98
C ARG A 181 -7.62 -6.54 19.28
N THR A 182 -8.39 -5.68 19.95
CA THR A 182 -9.07 -6.00 21.23
C THR A 182 -10.54 -6.40 21.10
N GLU A 183 -11.13 -6.42 19.90
CA GLU A 183 -12.54 -6.81 19.70
C GLU A 183 -12.76 -8.09 18.86
N ILE A 184 -11.71 -8.77 18.41
CA ILE A 184 -11.83 -10.05 17.65
C ILE A 184 -11.29 -11.27 18.44
N LEU A 185 -10.90 -11.08 19.71
CA LEU A 185 -10.60 -12.18 20.65
C LEU A 185 -11.40 -12.05 21.96
N LYS A 186 -12.71 -11.85 21.83
CA LYS A 186 -13.71 -12.23 22.85
C LYS A 186 -14.85 -12.98 22.18
#